data_AF-A0A1R1CEJ8-F1
#
_entry.id   AF-A0A1R1CEJ8-F1
#
_cell.length_a   1.000
_cell.length_b   1.000
_cell.length_c   1.000
_cell.angle_alpha   90.00
_cell.angle_beta   90.00
_cell.angle_gamma   90.00
#
_symmetry.space_group_name_H-M   'P 1'
#
loop_
_entity.id
_entity.type
_entity.pdbx_description
1 polymer ?
#
loop_
_entity_poly.entity_id
_entity_poly.type
_entity_poly.pdbx_seq_one_letter_code
_entity_poly.pdbx_strand_id
1 'polypeptide(L)'
;MGMMKRSKAAAWLLAGAFMLGSAFPAWAAEAPVSSNVKTDAQIVEALGVLQGDGSGVSAGYLAKTTTRLQSAILFLRLKGLEATAVAFKGADNFSDAALVNDSNKAILGYLKANPQLGWTGTGNGKFEPNAQITAQQYYKVLVESLGYKQDTDFKYDGVIAYAGTLGLSQVAKAGSLRNLHIATATVEALKSKVKGGSKTLLDTLVEQKVVDAAKAAGAQYASIKIAANAEVGSYLTDEAGKTLYMFMKDTPNVSACKDQCVTNWPLYAADSIQISGDLNAADFKTIVREDGKKQTTYQGWPLYYYIKDEKAGDTKGQGVGGSWMVMNYSGVKTAKNDTLGTFLTDSKGMALYLYTKDTASLSVCKGNCEVNWPIFYTEHVPNMGDLKAADFGTITREDGTKQTTYQGWPLYYYIKDMKAGDVTGQDVGKVWYVLDPAATPKVPASATPAPAPTPAQPTPAPVQPATTPAPQAAAKNYSINIDNFKFSEQVLTVEAGATITFTNNHAIEHNAVSDKLKADGSPVFETKLLAKGQSESITLTEPGEYTYYCAPHKDFMKATIIVK
;
A
#
# COMPACT_ATOMS: atom_id res chain seq x y z
N MET A 1 -98.46 6.25 2.05
CA MET A 1 -99.15 7.39 1.41
C MET A 1 -98.47 8.66 1.89
N GLY A 2 -97.76 9.39 1.03
CA GLY A 2 -97.07 10.63 1.43
C GLY A 2 -95.69 10.80 0.78
N MET A 3 -95.64 11.64 -0.25
CA MET A 3 -94.53 12.01 -1.13
C MET A 3 -93.55 13.04 -0.51
N MET A 4 -92.43 13.26 -1.22
CA MET A 4 -91.55 14.47 -1.25
C MET A 4 -90.56 14.65 -0.08
N LYS A 5 -89.32 15.15 -0.23
CA LYS A 5 -88.65 15.97 -1.27
C LYS A 5 -87.12 15.83 -1.08
N ARG A 6 -86.35 15.95 -2.16
CA ARG A 6 -84.89 16.18 -2.16
C ARG A 6 -84.61 17.68 -2.06
N SER A 7 -83.63 18.11 -1.25
CA SER A 7 -82.90 19.36 -1.45
C SER A 7 -81.45 19.23 -0.98
N LYS A 8 -80.53 19.75 -1.80
CA LYS A 8 -79.07 19.62 -1.70
C LYS A 8 -78.45 20.74 -0.84
N ALA A 9 -77.26 20.42 -0.33
CA ALA A 9 -76.08 21.28 -0.12
C ALA A 9 -76.04 22.25 1.07
N ALA A 10 -75.04 22.05 1.93
CA ALA A 10 -74.12 23.09 2.39
C ALA A 10 -72.80 22.45 2.86
N ALA A 11 -71.70 22.92 2.29
CA ALA A 11 -70.34 22.47 2.52
C ALA A 11 -69.74 23.09 3.78
N TRP A 12 -68.85 22.35 4.46
CA TRP A 12 -67.90 22.90 5.43
C TRP A 12 -66.48 22.48 5.01
N LEU A 13 -65.67 23.49 4.69
CA LEU A 13 -64.24 23.42 4.40
C LEU A 13 -63.47 23.27 5.71
N LEU A 14 -62.63 22.23 5.82
CA LEU A 14 -61.58 22.12 6.82
C LEU A 14 -60.23 22.11 6.11
N ALA A 15 -59.44 23.14 6.37
CA ALA A 15 -58.08 23.30 5.89
C ALA A 15 -57.16 22.30 6.60
N GLY A 16 -56.59 21.36 5.85
CA GLY A 16 -55.51 20.48 6.30
C GLY A 16 -54.20 20.87 5.61
N ALA A 17 -53.23 21.34 6.39
CA ALA A 17 -51.89 21.65 5.93
C ALA A 17 -51.17 20.36 5.49
N PHE A 18 -50.77 20.31 4.22
CA PHE A 18 -50.05 19.19 3.61
C PHE A 18 -48.54 19.40 3.85
N MET A 19 -48.00 18.80 4.91
CA MET A 19 -46.55 18.63 5.08
C MET A 19 -46.11 17.41 4.25
N LEU A 20 -45.59 17.66 3.05
CA LEU A 20 -44.86 16.67 2.25
C LEU A 20 -43.50 16.41 2.92
N GLY A 21 -43.48 15.48 3.88
CA GLY A 21 -42.26 14.86 4.36
C GLY A 21 -41.76 13.84 3.34
N SER A 22 -40.76 14.21 2.55
CA SER A 22 -39.99 13.31 1.71
C SER A 22 -39.20 12.33 2.59
N ALA A 23 -39.80 11.19 2.91
CA ALA A 23 -39.09 10.05 3.47
C ALA A 23 -38.20 9.44 2.38
N PHE A 24 -36.95 9.89 2.30
CA PHE A 24 -35.92 9.13 1.62
C PHE A 24 -35.65 7.87 2.44
N PRO A 25 -35.76 6.65 1.87
CA PRO A 25 -35.26 5.47 2.56
C PRO A 25 -33.75 5.62 2.69
N ALA A 26 -33.28 5.83 3.92
CA ALA A 26 -31.88 5.68 4.24
C ALA A 26 -31.54 4.20 4.06
N TRP A 27 -31.02 3.82 2.88
CA TRP A 27 -30.30 2.57 2.76
C TRP A 27 -29.07 2.68 3.64
N ALA A 28 -29.11 1.99 4.78
CA ALA A 28 -27.90 1.65 5.50
C ALA A 28 -27.06 0.81 4.54
N ALA A 29 -26.01 1.41 3.96
CA ALA A 29 -24.99 0.64 3.27
C ALA A 29 -24.48 -0.42 4.24
N GLU A 30 -24.63 -1.70 3.88
CA GLU A 30 -24.11 -2.79 4.70
C GLU A 30 -22.60 -2.54 4.92
N ALA A 31 -22.17 -2.65 6.19
CA ALA A 31 -20.77 -2.48 6.52
C ALA A 31 -19.93 -3.46 5.68
N PRO A 32 -18.76 -3.04 5.17
CA PRO A 32 -17.93 -3.90 4.35
C PRO A 32 -17.64 -5.20 5.10
N VAL A 33 -18.02 -6.32 4.49
CA VAL A 33 -17.76 -7.65 5.04
C VAL A 33 -16.28 -7.93 4.80
N SER A 34 -15.55 -8.40 5.82
CA SER A 34 -14.14 -8.74 5.62
C SER A 34 -14.04 -9.83 4.55
N SER A 35 -13.27 -9.58 3.50
CA SER A 35 -12.87 -10.63 2.57
C SER A 35 -12.15 -11.73 3.36
N ASN A 36 -12.37 -13.00 2.99
CA ASN A 36 -11.65 -14.11 3.60
C ASN A 36 -10.23 -14.13 3.01
N VAL A 37 -9.35 -13.33 3.60
CA VAL A 37 -7.98 -13.15 3.13
C VAL A 37 -7.02 -14.02 3.91
N LYS A 38 -6.19 -14.77 3.20
CA LYS A 38 -5.11 -15.56 3.78
C LYS A 38 -3.77 -15.18 3.17
N THR A 39 -2.75 -15.07 4.00
CA THR A 39 -1.38 -14.95 3.52
C THR A 39 -0.83 -16.31 3.09
N ASP A 40 0.19 -16.30 2.23
CA ASP A 40 0.92 -17.52 1.87
C ASP A 40 1.44 -18.27 3.10
N ALA A 41 1.92 -17.53 4.11
CA ALA A 41 2.39 -18.11 5.36
C ALA A 41 1.27 -18.87 6.10
N GLN A 42 0.07 -18.31 6.21
CA GLN A 42 -1.08 -18.97 6.84
C GLN A 42 -1.53 -20.23 6.07
N ILE A 43 -1.44 -20.19 4.73
CA ILE A 43 -1.75 -21.36 3.91
C ILE A 43 -0.72 -22.46 4.15
N VAL A 44 0.58 -22.13 4.11
CA VAL A 44 1.67 -23.10 4.28
C VAL A 44 1.76 -23.60 5.74
N GLU A 45 1.35 -22.79 6.72
CA GLU A 45 1.15 -23.20 8.11
C GLU A 45 -0.01 -24.20 8.23
N ALA A 46 -1.15 -23.93 7.60
CA ALA A 46 -2.29 -24.85 7.59
C ALA A 46 -1.93 -26.21 6.98
N LEU A 47 -1.04 -26.23 5.98
CA LEU A 47 -0.48 -27.44 5.38
C LEU A 47 0.52 -28.18 6.29
N GLY A 48 0.92 -27.60 7.43
CA GLY A 48 1.88 -28.17 8.37
C GLY A 48 3.34 -28.05 7.95
N VAL A 49 3.62 -27.28 6.89
CA VAL A 49 4.97 -27.10 6.35
C VAL A 49 5.74 -26.08 7.19
N LEU A 50 5.19 -24.86 7.35
CA LEU A 50 5.69 -23.90 8.33
C LEU A 50 5.09 -24.23 9.70
N GLN A 51 5.95 -24.32 10.71
CA GLN A 51 5.56 -24.71 12.08
C GLN A 51 5.97 -23.68 13.14
N GLY A 52 6.69 -22.63 12.74
CA GLY A 52 7.20 -21.63 13.67
C GLY A 52 8.41 -22.10 14.48
N ASP A 53 8.66 -21.39 15.58
CA ASP A 53 9.78 -21.62 16.51
C ASP A 53 9.28 -21.92 17.94
N GLY A 54 8.13 -22.58 18.05
CA GLY A 54 7.48 -22.93 19.33
C GLY A 54 6.39 -21.95 19.76
N SER A 55 6.31 -20.77 19.14
CA SER A 55 5.21 -19.79 19.34
C SER A 55 4.28 -19.68 18.12
N GLY A 56 4.27 -20.69 17.24
CA GLY A 56 3.56 -20.66 15.96
C GLY A 56 4.27 -19.81 14.89
N VAL A 57 3.62 -19.61 13.74
CA VAL A 57 4.18 -18.84 12.62
C VAL A 57 4.02 -17.33 12.87
N SER A 58 4.88 -16.78 13.73
CA SER A 58 4.90 -15.36 14.07
C SER A 58 5.55 -14.49 12.99
N ALA A 59 5.30 -13.18 13.04
CA ALA A 59 6.00 -12.21 12.18
C ALA A 59 7.53 -12.27 12.35
N GLY A 60 8.01 -12.47 13.59
CA GLY A 60 9.43 -12.65 13.88
C GLY A 60 10.01 -13.92 13.26
N TYR A 61 9.25 -15.02 13.26
CA TYR A 61 9.63 -16.24 12.55
C TYR A 61 9.68 -16.02 11.03
N LEU A 62 8.67 -15.36 10.46
CA LEU A 62 8.59 -15.08 9.03
C LEU A 62 9.71 -14.20 8.51
N ALA A 63 10.25 -13.30 9.35
CA ALA A 63 11.36 -12.42 9.02
C ALA A 63 12.75 -13.10 9.05
N LYS A 64 12.88 -14.32 9.62
CA LYS A 64 14.16 -15.02 9.68
C LYS A 64 14.61 -15.46 8.29
N THR A 65 15.88 -15.23 7.98
CA THR A 65 16.53 -15.78 6.78
C THR A 65 16.55 -17.31 6.86
N THR A 66 16.21 -17.96 5.76
CA THR A 66 16.14 -19.43 5.66
C THR A 66 17.47 -19.99 5.17
N THR A 67 17.98 -21.01 5.85
CA THR A 67 19.16 -21.75 5.37
C THR A 67 18.79 -22.76 4.29
N ARG A 68 19.78 -23.21 3.51
CA ARG A 68 19.60 -24.25 2.49
C ARG A 68 19.06 -25.56 3.08
N LEU A 69 19.57 -25.98 4.24
CA LEU A 69 19.03 -27.16 4.92
C LEU A 69 17.61 -26.95 5.42
N GLN A 70 17.32 -25.79 6.03
CA GLN A 70 15.97 -25.51 6.53
C GLN A 70 14.96 -25.54 5.38
N SER A 71 15.29 -24.97 4.22
CA SER A 71 14.44 -25.02 3.03
C SER A 71 14.23 -26.46 2.52
N ALA A 72 15.26 -27.31 2.57
CA ALA A 72 15.12 -28.72 2.22
C ALA A 72 14.21 -29.49 3.20
N ILE A 73 14.27 -29.17 4.50
CA ILE A 73 13.36 -29.75 5.51
C ILE A 73 11.92 -29.33 5.24
N LEU A 74 11.67 -28.03 4.98
CA LEU A 74 10.34 -27.52 4.62
C LEU A 74 9.81 -28.17 3.33
N PHE A 75 10.68 -28.39 2.36
CA PHE A 75 10.35 -29.14 1.15
C PHE A 75 9.97 -30.59 1.43
N LEU A 76 10.74 -31.29 2.27
CA LEU A 76 10.44 -32.66 2.66
C LEU A 76 9.11 -32.75 3.42
N ARG A 77 8.78 -31.77 4.26
CA ARG A 77 7.45 -31.66 4.91
C ARG A 77 6.33 -31.57 3.88
N LEU A 78 6.48 -30.69 2.89
CA LEU A 78 5.50 -30.54 1.81
C LEU A 78 5.28 -31.85 1.06
N LYS A 79 6.33 -32.67 0.92
CA LYS A 79 6.29 -33.98 0.27
C LYS A 79 5.89 -35.12 1.22
N GLY A 80 5.66 -34.88 2.51
CA GLY A 80 5.37 -35.92 3.50
C GLY A 80 6.56 -36.84 3.81
N LEU A 81 7.78 -36.39 3.55
CA LEU A 81 9.01 -37.21 3.62
C LEU A 81 9.92 -36.86 4.81
N GLU A 82 9.59 -35.84 5.62
CA GLU A 82 10.47 -35.42 6.74
C GLU A 82 10.74 -36.57 7.73
N ALA A 83 9.70 -37.27 8.20
CA ALA A 83 9.86 -38.37 9.15
C ALA A 83 10.73 -39.49 8.58
N THR A 84 10.56 -39.82 7.30
CA THR A 84 11.38 -40.79 6.57
C THR A 84 12.84 -40.35 6.50
N ALA A 85 13.09 -39.07 6.22
CA ALA A 85 14.43 -38.51 6.13
C ALA A 85 15.14 -38.47 7.50
N VAL A 86 14.42 -38.12 8.57
CA VAL A 86 14.94 -38.15 9.95
C VAL A 86 15.31 -39.56 10.40
N ALA A 87 14.55 -40.57 9.97
CA ALA A 87 14.79 -41.97 10.30
C ALA A 87 15.87 -42.65 9.43
N PHE A 88 16.44 -41.94 8.46
CA PHE A 88 17.37 -42.51 7.47
C PHE A 88 18.71 -42.93 8.11
N LYS A 89 19.21 -44.12 7.74
CA LYS A 89 20.43 -44.73 8.32
C LYS A 89 21.53 -45.02 7.27
N GLY A 90 21.65 -44.19 6.24
CA GLY A 90 22.70 -44.34 5.23
C GLY A 90 24.09 -43.93 5.74
N ALA A 91 25.13 -44.66 5.31
CA ALA A 91 26.51 -44.36 5.65
C ALA A 91 27.13 -43.26 4.77
N ASP A 92 26.67 -43.10 3.52
CA ASP A 92 27.16 -42.07 2.61
C ASP A 92 26.49 -40.71 2.89
N ASN A 93 27.28 -39.64 2.90
CA ASN A 93 26.80 -38.29 3.20
C ASN A 93 27.62 -37.21 2.50
N PHE A 94 27.16 -35.96 2.53
CA PHE A 94 27.93 -34.82 2.05
C PHE A 94 29.16 -34.59 2.94
N SER A 95 30.24 -34.09 2.35
CA SER A 95 31.53 -33.90 3.02
C SER A 95 31.47 -32.90 4.18
N ASP A 96 30.45 -32.05 4.20
CA ASP A 96 30.17 -31.03 5.21
C ASP A 96 29.00 -31.39 6.15
N ALA A 97 28.53 -32.65 6.15
CA ALA A 97 27.47 -33.11 7.03
C ALA A 97 27.81 -32.98 8.53
N ALA A 98 29.11 -32.92 8.88
CA ALA A 98 29.55 -32.67 10.25
C ALA A 98 29.14 -31.29 10.81
N LEU A 99 28.70 -30.34 9.96
CA LEU A 99 28.29 -28.99 10.37
C LEU A 99 26.90 -28.94 11.05
N VAL A 100 26.19 -30.05 11.12
CA VAL A 100 24.82 -30.12 11.67
C VAL A 100 24.67 -31.25 12.70
N ASN A 101 23.60 -31.21 13.48
CA ASN A 101 23.28 -32.26 14.46
C ASN A 101 22.94 -33.60 13.77
N ASP A 102 22.89 -34.69 14.55
CA ASP A 102 22.72 -36.04 14.00
C ASP A 102 21.38 -36.26 13.27
N SER A 103 20.30 -35.64 13.76
CA SER A 103 19.01 -35.67 13.06
C SER A 103 19.11 -35.04 11.67
N ASN A 104 19.80 -33.90 11.57
CA ASN A 104 20.01 -33.21 10.30
C ASN A 104 21.03 -33.93 9.40
N LYS A 105 22.01 -34.65 9.96
CA LYS A 105 22.89 -35.54 9.18
C LYS A 105 22.10 -36.64 8.50
N ALA A 106 21.11 -37.24 9.18
CA ALA A 106 20.23 -38.24 8.58
C ALA A 106 19.45 -37.66 7.38
N ILE A 107 18.90 -36.46 7.54
CA ILE A 107 18.21 -35.74 6.46
C ILE A 107 19.14 -35.47 5.27
N LEU A 108 20.35 -34.99 5.52
CA LEU A 108 21.34 -34.77 4.46
C LEU A 108 21.70 -36.07 3.72
N GLY A 109 21.91 -37.16 4.46
CA GLY A 109 22.14 -38.49 3.88
C GLY A 109 20.95 -38.95 3.02
N TYR A 110 19.73 -38.71 3.49
CA TYR A 110 18.51 -39.05 2.75
C TYR A 110 18.41 -38.26 1.45
N LEU A 111 18.67 -36.95 1.47
CA LEU A 111 18.68 -36.11 0.27
C LEU A 111 19.76 -36.56 -0.71
N LYS A 112 20.96 -36.91 -0.22
CA LYS A 112 22.05 -37.44 -1.06
C LYS A 112 21.66 -38.75 -1.74
N ALA A 113 20.99 -39.65 -1.02
CA ALA A 113 20.49 -40.91 -1.55
C ALA A 113 19.28 -40.76 -2.49
N ASN A 114 18.64 -39.59 -2.52
CA ASN A 114 17.43 -39.32 -3.31
C ASN A 114 17.60 -38.07 -4.20
N PRO A 115 18.56 -38.05 -5.13
CA PRO A 115 18.85 -36.87 -5.97
C PRO A 115 17.66 -36.45 -6.84
N GLN A 116 16.70 -37.34 -7.10
CA GLN A 116 15.46 -37.03 -7.83
C GLN A 116 14.56 -36.00 -7.13
N LEU A 117 14.77 -35.75 -5.83
CA LEU A 117 14.10 -34.69 -5.07
C LEU A 117 14.64 -33.28 -5.40
N GLY A 118 15.69 -33.20 -6.21
CA GLY A 118 16.26 -31.94 -6.71
C GLY A 118 17.26 -31.26 -5.78
N TRP A 119 17.39 -31.75 -4.56
CA TRP A 119 18.36 -31.28 -3.56
C TRP A 119 19.72 -31.96 -3.74
N THR A 120 20.47 -31.48 -4.73
CA THR A 120 21.85 -31.90 -4.95
C THR A 120 22.84 -31.01 -4.19
N GLY A 121 24.08 -31.49 -4.06
CA GLY A 121 25.18 -30.70 -3.52
C GLY A 121 25.52 -29.48 -4.39
N THR A 122 26.23 -28.52 -3.81
CA THR A 122 26.70 -27.29 -4.50
C THR A 122 27.98 -27.53 -5.31
N GLY A 123 28.61 -28.69 -5.15
CA GLY A 123 29.88 -29.07 -5.78
C GLY A 123 30.86 -29.64 -4.75
N ASN A 124 31.93 -30.31 -5.21
CA ASN A 124 32.99 -30.86 -4.35
C ASN A 124 32.48 -31.76 -3.19
N GLY A 125 31.34 -32.42 -3.38
CA GLY A 125 30.70 -33.27 -2.37
C GLY A 125 30.01 -32.52 -1.22
N LYS A 126 29.88 -31.19 -1.27
CA LYS A 126 29.26 -30.37 -0.20
C LYS A 126 27.77 -30.11 -0.46
N PHE A 127 27.01 -29.90 0.63
CA PHE A 127 25.63 -29.43 0.59
C PHE A 127 25.46 -27.95 0.95
N GLU A 128 26.32 -27.44 1.83
CA GLU A 128 26.27 -26.10 2.46
C GLU A 128 25.03 -25.88 3.34
N PRO A 129 24.83 -26.68 4.40
CA PRO A 129 23.57 -26.69 5.16
C PRO A 129 23.24 -25.36 5.87
N ASN A 130 24.26 -24.59 6.25
CA ASN A 130 24.11 -23.33 6.97
C ASN A 130 24.12 -22.10 6.05
N ALA A 131 24.37 -22.27 4.74
CA ALA A 131 24.31 -21.17 3.78
C ALA A 131 22.87 -20.67 3.63
N GLN A 132 22.72 -19.37 3.39
CA GLN A 132 21.42 -18.78 3.10
C GLN A 132 20.94 -19.24 1.72
N ILE A 133 19.68 -19.65 1.60
CA ILE A 133 19.14 -20.09 0.32
C ILE A 133 18.73 -18.91 -0.54
N THR A 134 18.98 -19.00 -1.84
CA THR A 134 18.60 -17.99 -2.83
C THR A 134 17.30 -18.36 -3.56
N ALA A 135 16.65 -17.37 -4.18
CA ALA A 135 15.49 -17.59 -5.05
C ALA A 135 15.78 -18.61 -6.16
N GLN A 136 16.95 -18.51 -6.81
CA GLN A 136 17.36 -19.41 -7.88
C GLN A 136 17.47 -20.86 -7.41
N GLN A 137 18.09 -21.09 -6.24
CA GLN A 137 18.23 -22.43 -5.69
C GLN A 137 16.86 -23.04 -5.32
N TYR A 138 15.99 -22.25 -4.69
CA TYR A 138 14.69 -22.77 -4.26
C TYR A 138 13.73 -22.99 -5.42
N TYR A 139 13.64 -22.03 -6.35
CA TYR A 139 12.83 -22.20 -7.55
C TYR A 139 13.32 -23.36 -8.42
N LYS A 140 14.62 -23.65 -8.50
CA LYS A 140 15.12 -24.85 -9.18
C LYS A 140 14.45 -26.11 -8.63
N VAL A 141 14.43 -26.28 -7.31
CA VAL A 141 13.82 -27.44 -6.64
C VAL A 141 12.31 -27.50 -6.86
N LEU A 142 11.63 -26.36 -6.78
CA LEU A 142 10.19 -26.29 -7.00
C LEU A 142 9.81 -26.60 -8.46
N VAL A 143 10.56 -26.08 -9.43
CA VAL A 143 10.39 -26.41 -10.85
C VAL A 143 10.61 -27.90 -11.09
N GLU A 144 11.60 -28.52 -10.45
CA GLU A 144 11.78 -29.97 -10.56
C GLU A 144 10.67 -30.79 -9.90
N SER A 145 10.03 -30.22 -8.89
CA SER A 145 8.86 -30.80 -8.24
C SER A 145 7.60 -30.74 -9.09
N LEU A 146 7.57 -29.83 -10.07
CA LEU A 146 6.57 -29.79 -11.13
C LEU A 146 6.86 -30.81 -12.24
N GLY A 147 7.98 -31.56 -12.17
CA GLY A 147 8.33 -32.62 -13.11
C GLY A 147 9.27 -32.19 -14.24
N TYR A 148 9.68 -30.92 -14.28
CA TYR A 148 10.75 -30.45 -15.16
C TYR A 148 12.11 -30.89 -14.65
N LYS A 149 13.15 -30.91 -15.49
CA LYS A 149 14.49 -31.36 -15.11
C LYS A 149 15.56 -30.39 -15.58
N GLN A 150 16.47 -30.06 -14.67
CA GLN A 150 17.66 -29.30 -15.03
C GLN A 150 18.45 -30.06 -16.10
N ASP A 151 19.06 -29.31 -17.01
CA ASP A 151 19.85 -29.77 -18.16
C ASP A 151 19.08 -30.54 -19.24
N THR A 152 17.78 -30.80 -19.02
CA THR A 152 16.84 -31.31 -20.01
C THR A 152 15.86 -30.22 -20.46
N ASP A 153 15.20 -29.56 -19.52
CA ASP A 153 14.17 -28.56 -19.79
C ASP A 153 14.67 -27.13 -19.60
N PHE A 154 15.60 -26.91 -18.66
CA PHE A 154 16.17 -25.61 -18.35
C PHE A 154 17.61 -25.73 -17.86
N LYS A 155 18.39 -24.66 -17.96
CA LYS A 155 19.75 -24.55 -17.38
C LYS A 155 19.70 -23.85 -16.04
N TYR A 156 20.67 -24.16 -15.17
CA TYR A 156 20.73 -23.58 -13.82
C TYR A 156 20.73 -22.03 -13.85
N ASP A 157 21.52 -21.44 -14.73
CA ASP A 157 21.60 -19.97 -14.89
C ASP A 157 20.30 -19.35 -15.41
N GLY A 158 19.44 -20.15 -16.05
CA GLY A 158 18.14 -19.74 -16.58
C GLY A 158 16.95 -20.03 -15.66
N VAL A 159 17.17 -20.56 -14.45
CA VAL A 159 16.09 -21.03 -13.56
C VAL A 159 15.06 -19.93 -13.28
N ILE A 160 15.49 -18.71 -12.95
CA ILE A 160 14.56 -17.62 -12.60
C ILE A 160 13.63 -17.30 -13.77
N ALA A 161 14.17 -17.17 -14.97
CA ALA A 161 13.37 -16.90 -16.17
C ALA A 161 12.41 -18.06 -16.46
N TYR A 162 12.89 -19.31 -16.36
CA TYR A 162 12.08 -20.49 -16.61
C TYR A 162 10.95 -20.65 -15.59
N ALA A 163 11.24 -20.50 -14.29
CA ALA A 163 10.25 -20.50 -13.22
C ALA A 163 9.16 -19.45 -13.46
N GLY A 164 9.54 -18.27 -13.95
CA GLY A 164 8.59 -17.22 -14.33
C GLY A 164 7.56 -17.66 -15.37
N THR A 165 7.97 -18.48 -16.36
CA THR A 165 7.04 -19.04 -17.37
C THR A 165 6.00 -20.00 -16.77
N LEU A 166 6.29 -20.54 -15.60
CA LEU A 166 5.41 -21.44 -14.84
C LEU A 166 4.60 -20.69 -13.76
N GLY A 167 4.72 -19.36 -13.69
CA GLY A 167 4.03 -18.52 -12.71
C GLY A 167 4.75 -18.37 -11.36
N LEU A 168 6.00 -18.82 -11.25
CA LEU A 168 6.84 -18.70 -10.05
C LEU A 168 7.79 -17.51 -10.24
N SER A 169 7.45 -16.35 -9.68
CA SER A 169 8.24 -15.13 -9.89
C SER A 169 8.25 -14.11 -8.76
N GLN A 170 7.33 -14.20 -7.78
CA GLN A 170 7.16 -13.17 -6.75
C GLN A 170 8.43 -12.96 -5.92
N VAL A 171 9.24 -14.01 -5.69
CA VAL A 171 10.49 -13.90 -4.92
C VAL A 171 11.74 -13.91 -5.80
N ALA A 172 11.60 -13.82 -7.12
CA ALA A 172 12.71 -13.91 -8.08
C ALA A 172 13.80 -12.85 -7.87
N LYS A 173 13.40 -11.67 -7.37
CA LYS A 173 14.30 -10.54 -7.08
C LYS A 173 14.70 -10.45 -5.60
N ALA A 174 14.23 -11.38 -4.77
CA ALA A 174 14.69 -11.45 -3.39
C ALA A 174 16.16 -11.89 -3.37
N GLY A 175 16.95 -11.31 -2.47
CA GLY A 175 18.31 -11.78 -2.20
C GLY A 175 18.27 -13.12 -1.47
N SER A 176 18.75 -13.14 -0.23
CA SER A 176 18.57 -14.30 0.64
C SER A 176 17.09 -14.47 1.00
N LEU A 177 16.58 -15.69 0.90
CA LEU A 177 15.18 -15.95 1.20
C LEU A 177 14.93 -15.94 2.71
N ARG A 178 13.77 -15.43 3.10
CA ARG A 178 13.22 -15.50 4.45
C ARG A 178 12.12 -16.55 4.48
N ASN A 179 11.68 -16.94 5.67
CA ASN A 179 10.59 -17.91 5.81
C ASN A 179 9.30 -17.44 5.10
N LEU A 180 9.04 -16.12 5.05
CA LEU A 180 7.94 -15.57 4.27
C LEU A 180 8.10 -15.81 2.75
N HIS A 181 9.32 -15.63 2.22
CA HIS A 181 9.60 -15.86 0.79
C HIS A 181 9.44 -17.35 0.44
N ILE A 182 9.84 -18.26 1.35
CA ILE A 182 9.64 -19.70 1.18
C ILE A 182 8.16 -20.04 1.11
N ALA A 183 7.32 -19.43 1.96
CA ALA A 183 5.88 -19.62 1.90
C ALA A 183 5.32 -19.19 0.53
N THR A 184 5.67 -17.99 0.08
CA THR A 184 5.22 -17.47 -1.22
C THR A 184 5.62 -18.36 -2.38
N ALA A 185 6.89 -18.72 -2.48
CA ALA A 185 7.36 -19.61 -3.54
C ALA A 185 6.70 -21.00 -3.48
N THR A 186 6.43 -21.51 -2.27
CA THR A 186 5.72 -22.78 -2.09
C THR A 186 4.28 -22.70 -2.63
N VAL A 187 3.55 -21.64 -2.30
CA VAL A 187 2.17 -21.44 -2.79
C VAL A 187 2.15 -21.26 -4.31
N GLU A 188 3.09 -20.50 -4.90
CA GLU A 188 3.22 -20.41 -6.35
C GLU A 188 3.37 -21.80 -6.99
N ALA A 189 4.30 -22.62 -6.49
CA ALA A 189 4.50 -23.97 -6.98
C ALA A 189 3.27 -24.88 -6.79
N LEU A 190 2.58 -24.77 -5.66
CA LEU A 190 1.37 -25.55 -5.37
C LEU A 190 0.26 -25.26 -6.40
N LYS A 191 0.12 -24.01 -6.83
CA LYS A 191 -0.88 -23.58 -7.81
C LYS A 191 -0.46 -23.83 -9.27
N SER A 192 0.82 -24.09 -9.53
CA SER A 192 1.31 -24.36 -10.87
C SER A 192 1.02 -25.78 -11.35
N LYS A 193 0.77 -25.91 -12.65
CA LYS A 193 0.53 -27.20 -13.30
C LYS A 193 1.79 -28.05 -13.34
N VAL A 194 1.62 -29.36 -13.12
CA VAL A 194 2.70 -30.33 -13.32
C VAL A 194 2.94 -30.55 -14.82
N LYS A 195 4.19 -30.81 -15.20
CA LYS A 195 4.64 -31.01 -16.57
C LYS A 195 3.79 -32.08 -17.28
N GLY A 196 3.25 -31.73 -18.44
CA GLY A 196 2.47 -32.64 -19.28
C GLY A 196 1.08 -32.99 -18.74
N GLY A 197 0.64 -32.37 -17.64
CA GLY A 197 -0.68 -32.60 -17.02
C GLY A 197 -1.55 -31.35 -16.97
N SER A 198 -2.84 -31.56 -16.67
CA SER A 198 -3.80 -30.48 -16.39
C SER A 198 -3.88 -30.12 -14.90
N LYS A 199 -3.43 -31.02 -14.02
CA LYS A 199 -3.48 -30.90 -12.56
C LYS A 199 -2.38 -29.99 -12.03
N THR A 200 -2.68 -29.29 -10.94
CA THR A 200 -1.68 -28.55 -10.18
C THR A 200 -0.81 -29.49 -9.32
N LEU A 201 0.30 -28.97 -8.80
CA LEU A 201 1.09 -29.70 -7.81
C LEU A 201 0.25 -30.02 -6.56
N LEU A 202 -0.59 -29.08 -6.14
CA LEU A 202 -1.47 -29.28 -5.00
C LEU A 202 -2.48 -30.40 -5.24
N ASP A 203 -3.15 -30.41 -6.40
CA ASP A 203 -4.08 -31.49 -6.76
C ASP A 203 -3.38 -32.85 -6.71
N THR A 204 -2.14 -32.90 -7.22
CA THR A 204 -1.32 -34.12 -7.21
C THR A 204 -1.01 -34.58 -5.78
N LEU A 205 -0.64 -33.67 -4.88
CA LEU A 205 -0.33 -33.98 -3.48
C LEU A 205 -1.57 -34.40 -2.67
N VAL A 206 -2.73 -33.80 -2.96
CA VAL A 206 -4.01 -34.18 -2.36
C VAL A 206 -4.43 -35.58 -2.81
N GLU A 207 -4.33 -35.89 -4.10
CA GLU A 207 -4.63 -37.22 -4.64
C GLU A 207 -3.71 -38.31 -4.08
N GLN A 208 -2.44 -37.98 -3.89
CA GLN A 208 -1.46 -38.86 -3.24
C GLN A 208 -1.66 -38.97 -1.72
N LYS A 209 -2.62 -38.24 -1.14
CA LYS A 209 -2.90 -38.17 0.31
C LYS A 209 -1.70 -37.69 1.14
N VAL A 210 -0.79 -36.95 0.51
CA VAL A 210 0.32 -36.27 1.19
C VAL A 210 -0.20 -35.02 1.89
N VAL A 211 -1.16 -34.33 1.26
CA VAL A 211 -1.81 -33.13 1.78
C VAL A 211 -3.30 -33.41 1.98
N ASP A 212 -3.83 -32.96 3.12
CA ASP A 212 -5.26 -32.98 3.40
C ASP A 212 -5.99 -31.90 2.59
N ALA A 213 -7.08 -32.28 1.90
CA ALA A 213 -7.83 -31.38 1.02
C ALA A 213 -8.45 -30.19 1.76
N ALA A 214 -8.90 -30.37 3.01
CA ALA A 214 -9.51 -29.30 3.78
C ALA A 214 -8.45 -28.26 4.21
N LYS A 215 -7.24 -28.72 4.54
CA LYS A 215 -6.09 -27.86 4.84
C LYS A 215 -5.61 -27.07 3.61
N ALA A 216 -5.80 -27.62 2.42
CA ALA A 216 -5.39 -27.05 1.14
C ALA A 216 -6.30 -25.94 0.59
N ALA A 217 -7.51 -25.74 1.14
CA ALA A 217 -8.52 -24.86 0.56
C ALA A 217 -8.03 -23.41 0.32
N GLY A 218 -7.19 -22.88 1.20
CA GLY A 218 -6.66 -21.51 1.06
C GLY A 218 -5.76 -21.30 -0.15
N ALA A 219 -5.08 -22.35 -0.64
CA ALA A 219 -4.25 -22.27 -1.84
C ALA A 219 -5.08 -22.16 -3.14
N GLN A 220 -6.39 -22.41 -3.07
CA GLN A 220 -7.31 -22.28 -4.20
C GLN A 220 -7.97 -20.90 -4.29
N TYR A 221 -7.67 -19.99 -3.37
CA TYR A 221 -8.22 -18.62 -3.40
C TYR A 221 -7.64 -17.83 -4.59
N ALA A 222 -8.37 -16.81 -5.05
CA ALA A 222 -7.88 -15.87 -6.05
C ALA A 222 -6.62 -15.18 -5.52
N SER A 223 -5.59 -14.98 -6.36
CA SER A 223 -4.35 -14.36 -5.88
C SER A 223 -4.36 -12.88 -6.18
N ILE A 224 -3.92 -12.08 -5.22
CA ILE A 224 -3.42 -10.74 -5.52
C ILE A 224 -1.91 -10.77 -5.39
N LYS A 225 -1.23 -10.38 -6.46
CA LYS A 225 0.22 -10.40 -6.62
C LYS A 225 0.77 -8.99 -6.72
N ILE A 226 2.06 -8.86 -6.46
CA ILE A 226 2.79 -7.61 -6.69
C ILE A 226 3.59 -7.77 -7.98
N ALA A 227 3.35 -6.88 -8.93
CA ALA A 227 4.15 -6.73 -10.14
C ALA A 227 4.96 -5.44 -10.06
N ALA A 228 5.95 -5.29 -10.95
CA ALA A 228 6.69 -4.05 -11.08
C ALA A 228 7.21 -3.84 -12.51
N ASN A 229 7.14 -2.60 -12.98
CA ASN A 229 7.82 -2.17 -14.20
C ASN A 229 8.42 -0.77 -14.00
N ALA A 230 9.21 -0.31 -14.98
CA ALA A 230 9.91 0.97 -14.88
C ALA A 230 8.98 2.20 -14.99
N GLU A 231 7.79 2.05 -15.56
CA GLU A 231 6.88 3.16 -15.86
C GLU A 231 6.00 3.53 -14.65
N VAL A 232 5.41 2.53 -13.99
CA VAL A 232 4.45 2.76 -12.90
C VAL A 232 4.96 2.33 -11.52
N GLY A 233 6.16 1.74 -11.46
CA GLY A 233 6.70 1.20 -10.22
C GLY A 233 6.06 -0.14 -9.83
N SER A 234 5.86 -0.37 -8.53
CA SER A 234 5.22 -1.58 -8.00
C SER A 234 3.70 -1.40 -7.91
N TYR A 235 2.95 -2.38 -8.40
CA TYR A 235 1.49 -2.34 -8.49
C TYR A 235 0.87 -3.72 -8.27
N LEU A 236 -0.43 -3.74 -7.96
CA LEU A 236 -1.18 -4.98 -7.74
C LEU A 236 -1.68 -5.59 -9.06
N THR A 237 -1.63 -6.91 -9.14
CA THR A 237 -2.23 -7.70 -10.22
C THR A 237 -3.06 -8.85 -9.65
N ASP A 238 -3.93 -9.42 -10.47
CA ASP A 238 -4.55 -10.71 -10.14
C ASP A 238 -3.58 -11.91 -10.35
N GLU A 239 -4.08 -13.14 -10.20
CA GLU A 239 -3.26 -14.35 -10.40
C GLU A 239 -2.69 -14.49 -11.82
N ALA A 240 -3.37 -13.95 -12.82
CA ALA A 240 -3.00 -14.01 -14.23
C ALA A 240 -2.07 -12.86 -14.64
N GLY A 241 -1.78 -11.93 -13.72
CA GLY A 241 -0.95 -10.76 -13.97
C GLY A 241 -1.68 -9.61 -14.66
N LYS A 242 -3.02 -9.62 -14.69
CA LYS A 242 -3.81 -8.45 -15.12
C LYS A 242 -3.68 -7.36 -14.07
N THR A 243 -3.38 -6.15 -14.51
CA THR A 243 -3.23 -4.98 -13.63
C THR A 243 -4.55 -4.61 -12.97
N LEU A 244 -4.48 -4.32 -11.68
CA LEU A 244 -5.59 -3.76 -10.91
C LEU A 244 -5.44 -2.24 -10.81
N TYR A 245 -6.56 -1.53 -10.91
CA TYR A 245 -6.64 -0.07 -10.97
C TYR A 245 -7.47 0.51 -9.84
N MET A 246 -7.24 1.79 -9.53
CA MET A 246 -8.15 2.68 -8.80
C MET A 246 -8.72 3.74 -9.74
N PHE A 247 -9.89 4.23 -9.35
CA PHE A 247 -10.49 5.43 -9.90
C PHE A 247 -10.40 6.56 -8.88
N MET A 248 -9.74 7.67 -9.23
CA MET A 248 -9.54 8.82 -8.34
C MET A 248 -10.83 9.54 -7.95
N LYS A 249 -11.95 9.28 -8.64
CA LYS A 249 -13.26 9.83 -8.27
C LYS A 249 -14.02 8.94 -7.28
N ASP A 250 -13.48 7.76 -6.97
CA ASP A 250 -14.03 6.94 -5.89
C ASP A 250 -13.73 7.58 -4.55
N THR A 251 -14.60 7.31 -3.57
CA THR A 251 -14.33 7.62 -2.16
C THR A 251 -14.12 6.32 -1.41
N PRO A 252 -13.52 6.34 -0.20
CA PRO A 252 -13.23 5.10 0.52
C PRO A 252 -14.45 4.17 0.64
N ASN A 253 -14.32 2.98 0.08
CA ASN A 253 -15.32 1.91 0.02
C ASN A 253 -16.58 2.23 -0.82
N VAL A 254 -16.54 3.25 -1.67
CA VAL A 254 -17.66 3.63 -2.54
C VAL A 254 -17.16 3.90 -3.96
N SER A 255 -17.70 3.15 -4.92
CA SER A 255 -17.38 3.34 -6.34
C SER A 255 -18.30 4.37 -7.00
N ALA A 256 -17.69 5.36 -7.64
CA ALA A 256 -18.33 6.30 -8.56
C ALA A 256 -18.48 5.74 -9.98
N CYS A 257 -17.78 4.66 -10.32
CA CYS A 257 -17.82 4.04 -11.64
C CYS A 257 -19.11 3.22 -11.84
N LYS A 258 -20.05 3.74 -12.65
CA LYS A 258 -21.36 3.13 -12.95
C LYS A 258 -21.59 3.02 -14.47
N ASP A 259 -22.51 2.15 -14.88
CA ASP A 259 -22.97 2.00 -16.27
C ASP A 259 -21.83 1.81 -17.29
N GLN A 260 -21.72 2.68 -18.29
CA GLN A 260 -20.67 2.59 -19.33
C GLN A 260 -19.25 2.61 -18.75
N CYS A 261 -19.07 3.18 -17.55
CA CYS A 261 -17.79 3.13 -16.86
C CYS A 261 -17.35 1.68 -16.60
N VAL A 262 -18.24 0.83 -16.06
CA VAL A 262 -17.91 -0.56 -15.72
C VAL A 262 -17.75 -1.46 -16.95
N THR A 263 -18.24 -1.03 -18.11
CA THR A 263 -17.95 -1.70 -19.39
C THR A 263 -16.50 -1.52 -19.80
N ASN A 264 -15.93 -0.33 -19.58
CA ASN A 264 -14.53 -0.04 -19.90
C ASN A 264 -13.57 -0.42 -18.76
N TRP A 265 -14.09 -0.40 -17.53
CA TRP A 265 -13.37 -0.68 -16.29
C TRP A 265 -14.10 -1.76 -15.48
N PRO A 266 -14.01 -3.04 -15.90
CA PRO A 266 -14.69 -4.12 -15.21
C PRO A 266 -14.28 -4.20 -13.74
N LEU A 267 -15.23 -4.51 -12.85
CA LEU A 267 -14.97 -4.62 -11.42
C LEU A 267 -14.07 -5.83 -11.12
N TYR A 268 -13.10 -5.67 -10.24
CA TYR A 268 -12.44 -6.81 -9.62
C TYR A 268 -13.18 -7.19 -8.33
N ALA A 269 -13.57 -8.46 -8.22
CA ALA A 269 -14.26 -8.99 -7.05
C ALA A 269 -13.80 -10.42 -6.78
N ALA A 270 -13.46 -10.71 -5.53
CA ALA A 270 -13.10 -12.04 -5.07
C ALA A 270 -13.67 -12.26 -3.66
N ASP A 271 -14.37 -13.39 -3.45
CA ASP A 271 -14.92 -13.74 -2.14
C ASP A 271 -13.83 -14.18 -1.14
N SER A 272 -12.72 -14.71 -1.64
CA SER A 272 -11.58 -15.16 -0.85
C SER A 272 -10.29 -14.87 -1.60
N ILE A 273 -9.30 -14.31 -0.89
CA ILE A 273 -8.07 -13.80 -1.50
C ILE A 273 -6.88 -14.45 -0.82
N GLN A 274 -5.94 -14.93 -1.62
CA GLN A 274 -4.59 -15.28 -1.19
C GLN A 274 -3.64 -14.12 -1.55
N ILE A 275 -2.83 -13.72 -0.58
CA ILE A 275 -1.84 -12.65 -0.74
C ILE A 275 -0.45 -13.10 -0.29
N SER A 276 0.60 -12.47 -0.80
CA SER A 276 1.94 -12.69 -0.24
C SER A 276 2.06 -12.10 1.16
N GLY A 277 3.08 -12.51 1.90
CA GLY A 277 3.40 -11.95 3.21
C GLY A 277 3.86 -10.48 3.17
N ASP A 278 4.07 -9.94 1.97
CA ASP A 278 4.38 -8.53 1.81
C ASP A 278 3.12 -7.66 1.94
N LEU A 279 1.94 -8.18 1.57
CA LEU A 279 0.65 -7.51 1.68
C LEU A 279 0.00 -7.74 3.06
N ASN A 280 -0.83 -6.79 3.50
CA ASN A 280 -1.63 -6.93 4.71
C ASN A 280 -3.06 -7.35 4.38
N ALA A 281 -3.53 -8.42 5.03
CA ALA A 281 -4.91 -8.90 4.89
C ALA A 281 -5.95 -7.83 5.26
N ALA A 282 -5.65 -6.97 6.25
CA ALA A 282 -6.56 -5.93 6.72
C ALA A 282 -6.81 -4.81 5.69
N ASP A 283 -5.93 -4.67 4.69
CA ASP A 283 -6.09 -3.69 3.62
C ASP A 283 -7.16 -4.10 2.62
N PHE A 284 -7.56 -5.37 2.60
CA PHE A 284 -8.55 -5.87 1.68
C PHE A 284 -9.92 -5.96 2.35
N LYS A 285 -10.94 -5.48 1.64
CA LYS A 285 -12.34 -5.62 2.05
C LYS A 285 -13.20 -5.94 0.83
N THR A 286 -14.44 -6.33 1.08
CA THR A 286 -15.46 -6.45 0.06
C THR A 286 -16.57 -5.44 0.33
N ILE A 287 -16.91 -4.66 -0.68
CA ILE A 287 -18.08 -3.76 -0.67
C ILE A 287 -19.20 -4.38 -1.49
N VAL A 288 -20.44 -4.13 -1.08
CA VAL A 288 -21.63 -4.35 -1.89
C VAL A 288 -22.03 -2.99 -2.46
N ARG A 289 -22.02 -2.88 -3.78
CA ARG A 289 -22.36 -1.64 -4.49
C ARG A 289 -23.88 -1.42 -4.49
N GLU A 290 -24.31 -0.21 -4.83
CA GLU A 290 -25.74 0.12 -5.01
C GLU A 290 -26.45 -0.78 -6.04
N ASP A 291 -25.71 -1.27 -7.04
CA ASP A 291 -26.22 -2.20 -8.07
C ASP A 291 -26.26 -3.67 -7.59
N GLY A 292 -25.96 -3.93 -6.32
CA GLY A 292 -25.91 -5.26 -5.70
C GLY A 292 -24.67 -6.08 -6.02
N LYS A 293 -23.77 -5.60 -6.89
CA LYS A 293 -22.53 -6.32 -7.22
C LYS A 293 -21.50 -6.15 -6.11
N LYS A 294 -20.76 -7.22 -5.83
CA LYS A 294 -19.58 -7.16 -4.96
C LYS A 294 -18.41 -6.54 -5.71
N GLN A 295 -17.56 -5.85 -4.97
CA GLN A 295 -16.27 -5.37 -5.46
C GLN A 295 -15.24 -5.46 -4.33
N THR A 296 -14.03 -5.89 -4.65
CA THR A 296 -12.92 -5.91 -3.69
C THR A 296 -12.33 -4.50 -3.62
N THR A 297 -11.96 -4.07 -2.41
CA THR A 297 -11.22 -2.83 -2.19
C THR A 297 -9.82 -3.13 -1.63
N TYR A 298 -8.84 -2.29 -1.93
CA TYR A 298 -7.54 -2.26 -1.27
C TYR A 298 -7.32 -0.88 -0.64
N GLN A 299 -7.08 -0.84 0.67
CA GLN A 299 -6.93 0.41 1.45
C GLN A 299 -8.12 1.37 1.24
N GLY A 300 -9.32 0.81 1.10
CA GLY A 300 -10.55 1.55 0.82
C GLY A 300 -10.77 1.91 -0.65
N TRP A 301 -9.80 1.71 -1.55
CA TRP A 301 -9.99 1.97 -2.98
C TRP A 301 -10.65 0.79 -3.69
N PRO A 302 -11.79 0.97 -4.38
CA PRO A 302 -12.37 -0.08 -5.21
C PRO A 302 -11.42 -0.51 -6.33
N LEU A 303 -11.33 -1.82 -6.56
CA LEU A 303 -10.40 -2.39 -7.55
C LEU A 303 -11.10 -2.65 -8.88
N TYR A 304 -10.41 -2.33 -9.98
CA TYR A 304 -10.91 -2.50 -11.35
C TYR A 304 -9.87 -3.15 -12.25
N TYR A 305 -10.35 -3.78 -13.30
CA TYR A 305 -9.59 -4.08 -14.51
C TYR A 305 -9.72 -2.96 -15.54
N TYR A 306 -8.89 -2.99 -16.57
CA TYR A 306 -9.06 -2.17 -17.76
C TYR A 306 -9.23 -3.04 -19.01
N ILE A 307 -10.27 -2.80 -19.80
CA ILE A 307 -10.62 -3.67 -20.93
C ILE A 307 -9.55 -3.72 -22.03
N LYS A 308 -8.68 -2.71 -22.14
CA LYS A 308 -7.60 -2.69 -23.15
C LYS A 308 -6.31 -3.38 -22.69
N ASP A 309 -6.26 -3.83 -21.44
CA ASP A 309 -5.17 -4.66 -20.96
C ASP A 309 -5.42 -6.11 -21.37
N GLU A 310 -4.73 -6.53 -22.43
CA GLU A 310 -4.93 -7.83 -23.06
C GLU A 310 -4.01 -8.87 -22.43
N LYS A 311 -2.79 -8.46 -22.08
CA LYS A 311 -1.73 -9.34 -21.59
C LYS A 311 -1.35 -9.05 -20.15
N ALA A 312 -0.77 -10.04 -19.48
CA ALA A 312 -0.17 -9.86 -18.18
C ALA A 312 0.87 -8.73 -18.21
N GLY A 313 0.81 -7.82 -17.23
CA GLY A 313 1.69 -6.67 -17.13
C GLY A 313 1.35 -5.49 -18.05
N ASP A 314 0.31 -5.58 -18.89
CA ASP A 314 -0.24 -4.40 -19.56
C ASP A 314 -0.70 -3.41 -18.49
N THR A 315 -0.27 -2.15 -18.61
CA THR A 315 -0.64 -1.06 -17.69
C THR A 315 -1.31 0.10 -18.43
N LYS A 316 -1.98 -0.16 -19.57
CA LYS A 316 -2.46 0.85 -20.52
C LYS A 316 -3.58 1.73 -19.95
N GLY A 317 -4.19 1.31 -18.84
CA GLY A 317 -5.16 2.12 -18.10
C GLY A 317 -4.53 3.27 -17.32
N GLN A 318 -3.21 3.28 -17.14
CA GLN A 318 -2.51 4.31 -16.36
C GLN A 318 -2.76 5.70 -16.97
N GLY A 319 -3.26 6.62 -16.16
CA GLY A 319 -3.52 8.01 -16.54
C GLY A 319 -4.70 8.24 -17.48
N VAL A 320 -5.46 7.20 -17.85
CA VAL A 320 -6.60 7.34 -18.75
C VAL A 320 -7.61 8.34 -18.16
N GLY A 321 -8.00 9.34 -18.96
CA GLY A 321 -8.92 10.39 -18.53
C GLY A 321 -8.44 11.23 -17.34
N GLY A 322 -7.15 11.18 -16.99
CA GLY A 322 -6.56 11.91 -15.86
C GLY A 322 -7.02 11.44 -14.48
N SER A 323 -7.77 10.34 -14.38
CA SER A 323 -8.39 9.89 -13.12
C SER A 323 -8.21 8.40 -12.84
N TRP A 324 -7.66 7.63 -13.78
CA TRP A 324 -7.42 6.19 -13.59
C TRP A 324 -5.94 5.93 -13.34
N MET A 325 -5.64 5.22 -12.26
CA MET A 325 -4.26 4.94 -11.85
C MET A 325 -4.13 3.47 -11.51
N VAL A 326 -2.98 2.86 -11.81
CA VAL A 326 -2.68 1.53 -11.30
C VAL A 326 -2.79 1.52 -9.77
N MET A 327 -3.26 0.41 -9.23
CA MET A 327 -3.30 0.21 -7.78
C MET A 327 -1.87 0.01 -7.28
N ASN A 328 -1.24 1.10 -6.85
CA ASN A 328 0.13 1.07 -6.40
C ASN A 328 0.28 0.25 -5.12
N TYR A 329 1.40 -0.46 -5.07
CA TYR A 329 1.85 -1.16 -3.89
C TYR A 329 3.02 -0.37 -3.27
N SER A 330 2.68 0.49 -2.32
CA SER A 330 3.62 1.39 -1.63
C SER A 330 4.28 0.67 -0.47
N GLY A 331 5.61 0.75 -0.33
CA GLY A 331 6.35 0.13 0.77
C GLY A 331 7.54 0.98 1.23
N VAL A 332 8.30 0.50 2.21
CA VAL A 332 9.55 1.15 2.66
C VAL A 332 10.71 0.20 2.45
N LYS A 333 11.73 0.62 1.71
CA LYS A 333 12.90 -0.17 1.37
C LYS A 333 14.15 0.48 1.94
N THR A 334 15.28 -0.22 1.83
CA THR A 334 16.60 0.37 2.00
C THR A 334 17.22 0.67 0.64
N ALA A 335 17.91 1.80 0.55
CA ALA A 335 18.83 2.13 -0.52
C ALA A 335 20.23 2.34 0.07
N LYS A 336 21.27 2.27 -0.77
CA LYS A 336 22.65 2.51 -0.37
C LYS A 336 23.33 3.45 -1.36
N ASN A 337 24.12 4.39 -0.85
CA ASN A 337 25.12 5.08 -1.64
C ASN A 337 26.46 5.10 -0.88
N ASP A 338 27.55 5.40 -1.58
CA ASP A 338 28.91 5.29 -1.03
C ASP A 338 29.23 6.33 0.06
N THR A 339 28.49 7.45 0.09
CA THR A 339 28.75 8.58 0.99
C THR A 339 27.98 8.48 2.31
N LEU A 340 26.70 8.09 2.24
CA LEU A 340 25.76 8.10 3.37
C LEU A 340 25.49 6.70 3.92
N GLY A 341 26.00 5.65 3.26
CA GLY A 341 25.69 4.28 3.64
C GLY A 341 24.24 3.92 3.31
N THR A 342 23.60 3.18 4.21
CA THR A 342 22.25 2.65 4.00
C THR A 342 21.20 3.61 4.55
N PHE A 343 20.15 3.88 3.80
CA PHE A 343 19.05 4.74 4.24
C PHE A 343 17.69 4.24 3.76
N LEU A 344 16.63 4.67 4.44
CA LEU A 344 15.27 4.33 4.07
C LEU A 344 14.82 5.09 2.82
N THR A 345 14.09 4.39 1.97
CA THR A 345 13.36 4.97 0.85
C THR A 345 11.93 4.45 0.83
N ASP A 346 11.02 5.15 0.17
CA ASP A 346 9.75 4.54 -0.20
C ASP A 346 9.92 3.48 -1.30
N SER A 347 8.84 2.84 -1.74
CA SER A 347 8.87 1.81 -2.76
C SER A 347 9.37 2.29 -4.12
N LYS A 348 9.33 3.61 -4.37
CA LYS A 348 9.80 4.29 -5.58
C LYS A 348 11.27 4.72 -5.46
N GLY A 349 11.91 4.53 -4.31
CA GLY A 349 13.29 4.90 -4.08
C GLY A 349 13.50 6.35 -3.64
N MET A 350 12.43 7.06 -3.28
CA MET A 350 12.53 8.42 -2.72
C MET A 350 13.04 8.33 -1.28
N ALA A 351 14.06 9.12 -0.92
CA ALA A 351 14.64 9.09 0.42
C ALA A 351 13.63 9.52 1.50
N LEU A 352 13.66 8.79 2.62
CA LEU A 352 12.90 9.10 3.82
C LEU A 352 13.83 9.68 4.89
N TYR A 353 13.38 10.75 5.51
CA TYR A 353 14.15 11.57 6.42
C TYR A 353 13.59 11.51 7.84
N LEU A 354 14.48 11.74 8.80
CA LEU A 354 14.14 12.06 10.18
C LEU A 354 14.42 13.54 10.45
N TYR A 355 13.66 14.12 11.37
CA TYR A 355 13.88 15.46 11.90
C TYR A 355 14.42 15.37 13.33
N THR A 356 15.61 15.90 13.60
CA THR A 356 16.24 15.76 14.92
C THR A 356 15.55 16.53 16.04
N LYS A 357 14.61 17.42 15.71
CA LYS A 357 13.78 18.12 16.70
C LYS A 357 12.52 17.36 17.09
N ASP A 358 12.20 16.27 16.39
CA ASP A 358 11.09 15.40 16.75
C ASP A 358 11.45 14.49 17.94
N THR A 359 10.43 13.87 18.51
CA THR A 359 10.58 12.82 19.52
C THR A 359 9.87 11.55 19.06
N ALA A 360 10.07 10.43 19.78
CA ALA A 360 9.61 9.09 19.39
C ALA A 360 8.08 8.93 19.16
N SER A 361 7.29 9.95 19.45
CA SER A 361 5.84 9.93 19.23
C SER A 361 5.24 11.30 18.90
N LEU A 362 6.07 12.30 18.62
CA LEU A 362 5.62 13.66 18.33
C LEU A 362 6.49 14.29 17.26
N SER A 363 5.82 14.75 16.20
CA SER A 363 6.42 15.67 15.25
C SER A 363 6.19 17.11 15.67
N VAL A 364 7.25 17.91 15.71
CA VAL A 364 7.17 19.38 15.87
C VAL A 364 7.23 20.11 14.53
N CYS A 365 7.40 19.39 13.43
CA CYS A 365 7.43 19.93 12.08
C CYS A 365 6.01 20.29 11.62
N LYS A 366 5.68 21.58 11.61
CA LYS A 366 4.38 22.13 11.21
C LYS A 366 4.48 23.34 10.30
N GLY A 367 3.40 23.65 9.59
CA GLY A 367 3.34 24.79 8.67
C GLY A 367 4.42 24.71 7.59
N ASN A 368 5.22 25.77 7.44
CA ASN A 368 6.27 25.83 6.41
C ASN A 368 7.34 24.73 6.54
N CYS A 369 7.49 24.12 7.73
CA CYS A 369 8.33 22.95 7.90
C CYS A 369 7.81 21.79 7.05
N GLU A 370 6.53 21.45 7.18
CA GLU A 370 5.88 20.35 6.47
C GLU A 370 5.76 20.60 4.96
N VAL A 371 5.70 21.87 4.53
CA VAL A 371 5.76 22.24 3.12
C VAL A 371 7.08 21.81 2.47
N ASN A 372 8.20 22.02 3.17
CA ASN A 372 9.52 21.62 2.68
C ASN A 372 9.84 20.16 2.96
N TRP A 373 9.20 19.60 3.98
CA TRP A 373 9.37 18.24 4.47
C TRP A 373 8.03 17.54 4.57
N PRO A 374 7.41 17.15 3.44
CA PRO A 374 6.10 16.51 3.47
C PRO A 374 6.14 15.23 4.30
N ILE A 375 5.10 14.97 5.08
CA ILE A 375 5.05 13.74 5.88
C ILE A 375 5.02 12.52 4.97
N PHE A 376 5.70 11.46 5.40
CA PHE A 376 5.46 10.13 4.86
C PHE A 376 4.43 9.42 5.75
N TYR A 377 3.33 9.02 5.14
CA TYR A 377 2.31 8.25 5.83
C TYR A 377 1.82 7.08 4.98
N THR A 378 1.76 5.93 5.63
CA THR A 378 1.08 4.73 5.20
C THR A 378 0.54 4.03 6.45
N GLU A 379 -0.75 3.65 6.43
CA GLU A 379 -1.42 2.99 7.57
C GLU A 379 -0.73 1.66 7.92
N HIS A 380 -0.22 0.98 6.89
CA HIS A 380 0.62 -0.20 7.01
C HIS A 380 1.83 -0.01 6.11
N VAL A 381 3.00 -0.49 6.53
CA VAL A 381 4.22 -0.46 5.71
C VAL A 381 4.41 -1.83 5.10
N PRO A 382 3.79 -2.13 3.94
CA PRO A 382 3.96 -3.41 3.32
C PRO A 382 5.32 -3.43 2.58
N ASN A 383 5.95 -4.60 2.44
CA ASN A 383 7.30 -4.76 1.84
C ASN A 383 8.38 -3.86 2.47
N MET A 384 8.99 -4.37 3.53
CA MET A 384 9.98 -3.66 4.34
C MET A 384 11.43 -4.06 4.00
N GLY A 385 11.67 -4.87 2.96
CA GLY A 385 12.97 -5.52 2.76
C GLY A 385 13.42 -6.26 4.04
N ASP A 386 14.68 -6.09 4.44
CA ASP A 386 15.26 -6.66 5.67
C ASP A 386 14.87 -5.90 6.97
N LEU A 387 14.08 -4.84 6.87
CA LEU A 387 13.61 -4.08 8.02
C LEU A 387 12.60 -4.89 8.83
N LYS A 388 12.38 -4.51 10.10
CA LYS A 388 11.49 -5.22 11.02
C LYS A 388 10.16 -4.50 11.15
N ALA A 389 9.06 -5.26 11.13
CA ALA A 389 7.71 -4.69 11.32
C ALA A 389 7.57 -3.96 12.65
N ALA A 390 8.19 -4.51 13.70
CA ALA A 390 8.18 -3.92 15.03
C ALA A 390 8.90 -2.57 15.13
N ASP A 391 9.75 -2.24 14.15
CA ASP A 391 10.39 -0.93 14.09
C ASP A 391 9.45 0.11 13.46
N PHE A 392 8.39 -0.29 12.77
CA PHE A 392 7.41 0.66 12.23
C PHE A 392 6.29 0.94 13.23
N GLY A 393 5.80 2.18 13.19
CA GLY A 393 4.69 2.65 14.01
C GLY A 393 3.92 3.77 13.32
N THR A 394 2.97 4.34 14.03
CA THR A 394 2.20 5.50 13.56
C THR A 394 1.95 6.45 14.71
N ILE A 395 2.10 7.74 14.45
CA ILE A 395 1.68 8.80 15.37
C ILE A 395 0.43 9.47 14.80
N THR A 396 -0.41 9.96 15.70
CA THR A 396 -1.47 10.93 15.37
C THR A 396 -0.95 12.31 15.74
N ARG A 397 -0.90 13.20 14.76
CA ARG A 397 -0.45 14.59 14.91
C ARG A 397 -1.57 15.42 15.56
N GLU A 398 -1.22 16.62 16.05
CA GLU A 398 -2.18 17.52 16.72
C GLU A 398 -3.37 17.90 15.82
N ASP A 399 -3.17 17.95 14.50
CA ASP A 399 -4.19 18.23 13.49
C ASP A 399 -5.05 17.01 13.13
N GLY A 400 -4.83 15.87 13.78
CA GLY A 400 -5.53 14.60 13.54
C GLY A 400 -4.97 13.78 12.36
N THR A 401 -4.03 14.32 11.59
CA THR A 401 -3.37 13.55 10.53
C THR A 401 -2.46 12.48 11.12
N LYS A 402 -2.30 11.36 10.40
CA LYS A 402 -1.42 10.26 10.82
C LYS A 402 -0.09 10.36 10.07
N GLN A 403 0.99 9.93 10.72
CA GLN A 403 2.33 9.89 10.12
C GLN A 403 3.03 8.59 10.52
N THR A 404 3.71 7.96 9.56
CA THR A 404 4.44 6.71 9.80
C THR A 404 5.74 7.02 10.53
N THR A 405 6.10 6.16 11.49
CA THR A 405 7.36 6.26 12.21
C THR A 405 8.25 5.05 11.95
N TYR A 406 9.57 5.21 12.02
CA TYR A 406 10.54 4.11 12.10
C TYR A 406 11.42 4.26 13.34
N GLN A 407 11.45 3.23 14.19
CA GLN A 407 12.04 3.21 15.52
C GLN A 407 11.63 4.44 16.36
N GLY A 408 10.35 4.84 16.23
CA GLY A 408 9.76 6.01 16.87
C GLY A 408 9.95 7.33 16.12
N TRP A 409 10.86 7.43 15.14
CA TRP A 409 11.08 8.68 14.42
C TRP A 409 10.03 8.93 13.34
N PRO A 410 9.34 10.09 13.32
CA PRO A 410 8.45 10.46 12.23
C PRO A 410 9.19 10.55 10.90
N LEU A 411 8.59 9.98 9.85
CA LEU A 411 9.20 9.90 8.52
C LEU A 411 8.73 11.04 7.61
N TYR A 412 9.66 11.60 6.84
CA TYR A 412 9.39 12.70 5.92
C TYR A 412 10.01 12.47 4.54
N TYR A 413 9.40 13.07 3.54
CA TYR A 413 10.04 13.37 2.26
C TYR A 413 10.77 14.71 2.32
N TYR A 414 11.57 14.99 1.30
CA TYR A 414 12.10 16.34 1.05
C TYR A 414 11.65 16.85 -0.31
N ILE A 415 11.10 18.07 -0.36
CA ILE A 415 10.46 18.60 -1.57
C ILE A 415 11.42 18.77 -2.77
N LYS A 416 12.74 18.85 -2.53
CA LYS A 416 13.73 18.99 -3.61
C LYS A 416 14.21 17.65 -4.18
N ASP A 417 13.88 16.53 -3.53
CA ASP A 417 14.16 15.22 -4.10
C ASP A 417 13.09 14.92 -5.15
N MET A 418 13.52 14.77 -6.40
CA MET A 418 12.62 14.65 -7.56
C MET A 418 12.70 13.28 -8.24
N LYS A 419 13.71 12.47 -7.91
CA LYS A 419 13.89 11.12 -8.44
C LYS A 419 14.46 10.17 -7.39
N ALA A 420 14.32 8.88 -7.66
CA ALA A 420 14.86 7.82 -6.84
C ALA A 420 16.36 8.01 -6.58
N GLY A 421 16.77 7.86 -5.31
CA GLY A 421 18.16 8.02 -4.87
C GLY A 421 18.60 9.47 -4.66
N ASP A 422 17.78 10.48 -4.96
CA ASP A 422 18.04 11.83 -4.49
C ASP A 422 18.04 11.83 -2.96
N VAL A 423 19.05 12.50 -2.40
CA VAL A 423 19.24 12.65 -0.95
C VAL A 423 19.56 14.11 -0.60
N THR A 424 19.02 15.07 -1.36
CA THR A 424 19.39 16.49 -1.27
C THR A 424 18.94 17.16 0.03
N GLY A 425 18.07 16.50 0.79
CA GLY A 425 17.68 16.91 2.14
C GLY A 425 18.73 16.61 3.20
N GLN A 426 19.74 15.80 2.89
CA GLN A 426 20.76 15.44 3.86
C GLN A 426 21.48 16.69 4.40
N ASP A 427 21.62 16.78 5.72
CA ASP A 427 22.30 17.87 6.42
C ASP A 427 21.65 19.26 6.30
N VAL A 428 20.44 19.36 5.74
CA VAL A 428 19.73 20.65 5.65
C VAL A 428 19.47 21.19 7.05
N GLY A 429 19.95 22.41 7.29
CA GLY A 429 19.83 23.09 8.58
C GLY A 429 20.50 22.36 9.75
N LYS A 430 21.33 21.33 9.49
CA LYS A 430 21.95 20.46 10.52
C LYS A 430 20.95 19.76 11.44
N VAL A 431 19.74 19.55 10.94
CA VAL A 431 18.63 18.95 11.70
C VAL A 431 17.84 17.92 10.90
N TRP A 432 18.14 17.76 9.61
CA TRP A 432 17.50 16.80 8.72
C TRP A 432 18.51 15.80 8.17
N TYR A 433 18.17 14.52 8.30
CA TYR A 433 19.06 13.42 7.96
C TYR A 433 18.27 12.31 7.29
N VAL A 434 18.85 11.68 6.27
CA VAL A 434 18.28 10.44 5.73
C VAL A 434 18.21 9.43 6.88
N LEU A 435 17.12 8.67 6.97
CA LEU A 435 16.98 7.71 8.05
C LEU A 435 17.81 6.47 7.74
N ASP A 436 18.92 6.31 8.46
CA ASP A 436 19.69 5.06 8.48
C ASP A 436 19.02 4.05 9.42
N PRO A 437 18.57 2.88 8.94
CA PRO A 437 17.88 1.89 9.76
C PRO A 437 18.76 1.18 10.81
N ALA A 438 20.09 1.25 10.68
CA ALA A 438 21.07 0.64 11.58
C ALA A 438 21.71 1.65 12.54
N ALA A 439 21.87 2.91 12.10
CA ALA A 439 22.45 3.99 12.89
C ALA A 439 21.40 4.94 13.50
N THR A 440 20.13 4.56 13.47
CA THR A 440 19.05 5.39 14.03
C THR A 440 19.28 5.58 15.53
N PRO A 441 19.32 6.83 16.03
CA PRO A 441 19.45 7.07 17.46
C PRO A 441 18.27 6.43 18.18
N LYS A 442 18.54 5.47 19.09
CA LYS A 442 17.49 4.93 19.97
C LYS A 442 17.02 6.04 20.89
N VAL A 443 15.80 6.51 20.69
CA VAL A 443 15.16 7.42 21.65
C VAL A 443 14.88 6.62 22.92
N PRO A 444 15.26 7.09 24.12
CA PRO A 444 14.86 6.45 25.36
C PRO A 444 13.33 6.38 25.42
N ALA A 445 12.78 5.19 25.67
CA ALA A 445 11.35 5.04 25.89
C ALA A 445 10.95 5.87 27.12
N SER A 446 10.26 6.99 26.91
CA SER A 446 9.69 7.76 28.01
C SER A 446 8.18 7.84 27.84
N ALA A 447 7.53 7.09 28.72
CA ALA A 447 6.21 7.27 29.34
C ALA A 447 5.01 7.66 28.47
N THR A 448 3.98 6.83 28.60
CA THR A 448 2.57 7.11 28.32
C THR A 448 2.20 8.58 28.59
N PRO A 449 1.49 9.28 27.68
CA PRO A 449 1.05 10.64 27.95
C PRO A 449 0.09 10.64 29.15
N ALA A 450 0.37 11.48 30.14
CA ALA A 450 -0.60 11.81 31.18
C ALA A 450 -1.84 12.49 30.55
N PRO A 451 -3.04 12.31 31.12
CA PRO A 451 -4.24 12.93 30.57
C PRO A 451 -4.14 14.45 30.59
N ALA A 452 -4.63 15.08 29.52
CA ALA A 452 -4.59 16.53 29.31
C ALA A 452 -5.25 17.31 30.47
N PRO A 453 -4.70 18.47 30.88
CA PRO A 453 -5.36 19.31 31.87
C PRO A 453 -6.61 19.96 31.28
N THR A 454 -7.65 20.05 32.11
CA THR A 454 -8.95 20.67 31.80
C THR A 454 -8.77 22.14 31.37
N PRO A 455 -9.52 22.64 30.36
CA PRO A 455 -9.41 24.03 29.92
C PRO A 455 -9.83 25.00 31.04
N ALA A 456 -8.93 25.90 31.43
CA ALA A 456 -9.28 27.05 32.25
C ALA A 456 -9.96 28.12 31.38
N GLN A 457 -11.04 28.69 31.91
CA GLN A 457 -11.88 29.73 31.32
C GLN A 457 -11.07 31.02 31.02
N PRO A 458 -11.30 31.70 29.88
CA PRO A 458 -10.55 32.91 29.54
C PRO A 458 -11.05 34.12 30.35
N THR A 459 -10.14 34.82 31.01
CA THR A 459 -10.32 36.19 31.51
C THR A 459 -10.13 37.21 30.36
N PRO A 460 -10.83 38.37 30.37
CA PRO A 460 -10.75 39.35 29.29
C PRO A 460 -9.45 40.16 29.35
N ALA A 461 -8.80 40.35 28.20
CA ALA A 461 -7.68 41.28 28.03
C ALA A 461 -8.18 42.73 27.84
N PRO A 462 -7.40 43.76 28.24
CA PRO A 462 -7.82 45.15 28.16
C PRO A 462 -7.74 45.70 26.73
N VAL A 463 -8.72 46.55 26.40
CA VAL A 463 -8.88 47.24 25.11
C VAL A 463 -7.75 48.26 24.89
N GLN A 464 -7.01 48.14 23.78
CA GLN A 464 -6.15 49.21 23.26
C GLN A 464 -6.91 50.14 22.30
N PRO A 465 -6.67 51.46 22.29
CA PRO A 465 -7.35 52.38 21.39
C PRO A 465 -6.82 52.29 19.95
N ALA A 466 -7.73 52.47 19.00
CA ALA A 466 -7.47 52.49 17.56
C ALA A 466 -6.48 53.61 17.17
N THR A 467 -5.49 53.27 16.34
CA THR A 467 -4.65 54.23 15.63
C THR A 467 -4.88 54.14 14.12
N THR A 468 -4.93 55.33 13.51
CA THR A 468 -5.16 55.70 12.10
C THR A 468 -4.26 54.93 11.10
N PRO A 469 -4.70 54.67 9.84
CA PRO A 469 -3.96 53.84 8.89
C PRO A 469 -2.68 54.53 8.41
N ALA A 470 -1.58 53.79 8.39
CA ALA A 470 -0.33 54.19 7.75
C ALA A 470 -0.47 54.15 6.20
N PRO A 471 0.36 54.91 5.44
CA PRO A 471 0.29 54.96 3.99
C PRO A 471 0.54 53.60 3.36
N GLN A 472 -0.35 53.16 2.46
CA GLN A 472 -0.29 51.86 1.80
C GLN A 472 0.96 51.77 0.91
N ALA A 473 1.89 50.90 1.29
CA ALA A 473 3.02 50.51 0.48
C ALA A 473 2.52 49.89 -0.84
N ALA A 474 3.26 50.10 -1.93
CA ALA A 474 2.91 49.58 -3.25
C ALA A 474 2.67 48.06 -3.20
N ALA A 475 1.49 47.64 -3.64
CA ALA A 475 1.06 46.24 -3.67
C ALA A 475 2.05 45.36 -4.44
N LYS A 476 2.55 44.32 -3.80
CA LYS A 476 3.49 43.36 -4.40
C LYS A 476 2.73 42.30 -5.21
N ASN A 477 3.46 41.70 -6.14
CA ASN A 477 2.98 40.58 -6.94
C ASN A 477 3.49 39.26 -6.35
N TYR A 478 2.60 38.30 -6.20
CA TYR A 478 2.86 36.95 -5.71
C TYR A 478 2.47 35.93 -6.78
N SER A 479 3.10 34.76 -6.75
CA SER A 479 2.80 33.68 -7.69
C SER A 479 2.49 32.39 -6.94
N ILE A 480 1.44 31.70 -7.38
CA ILE A 480 1.06 30.36 -6.92
C ILE A 480 1.07 29.46 -8.14
N ASN A 481 2.07 28.58 -8.21
CA ASN A 481 2.14 27.56 -9.25
C ASN A 481 1.26 26.37 -8.88
N ILE A 482 0.62 25.76 -9.86
CA ILE A 482 -0.14 24.53 -9.69
C ILE A 482 0.60 23.42 -10.40
N ASP A 483 1.05 22.41 -9.66
CA ASP A 483 1.72 21.23 -10.22
C ASP A 483 1.44 19.99 -9.36
N ASN A 484 1.43 18.79 -9.95
CA ASN A 484 1.15 17.52 -9.27
C ASN A 484 -0.03 17.58 -8.26
N PHE A 485 -1.16 18.16 -8.70
CA PHE A 485 -2.38 18.35 -7.91
C PHE A 485 -2.21 19.10 -6.57
N LYS A 486 -1.28 20.07 -6.50
CA LYS A 486 -1.10 20.96 -5.35
C LYS A 486 -0.89 22.41 -5.78
N PHE A 487 -1.31 23.34 -4.92
CA PHE A 487 -0.87 24.73 -4.99
C PHE A 487 0.54 24.84 -4.41
N SER A 488 1.43 25.61 -5.04
CA SER A 488 2.83 25.73 -4.58
C SER A 488 2.94 26.37 -3.22
N GLU A 489 1.97 27.22 -2.87
CA GLU A 489 1.81 27.86 -1.58
C GLU A 489 0.52 27.35 -0.93
N GLN A 490 0.63 26.53 0.12
CA GLN A 490 -0.54 26.05 0.87
C GLN A 490 -1.05 27.08 1.87
N VAL A 491 -0.18 27.99 2.34
CA VAL A 491 -0.55 29.19 3.10
C VAL A 491 0.27 30.37 2.57
N LEU A 492 -0.36 31.29 1.85
CA LEU A 492 0.27 32.50 1.33
C LEU A 492 -0.16 33.72 2.17
N THR A 493 0.78 34.44 2.77
CA THR A 493 0.49 35.71 3.47
C THR A 493 0.86 36.91 2.60
N VAL A 494 -0.08 37.83 2.38
CA VAL A 494 0.11 39.04 1.56
C VAL A 494 -0.45 40.27 2.28
N GLU A 495 -0.01 41.46 1.87
CA GLU A 495 -0.66 42.71 2.25
C GLU A 495 -1.97 42.95 1.49
N ALA A 496 -2.91 43.67 2.12
CA ALA A 496 -4.12 44.13 1.44
C ALA A 496 -3.82 44.87 0.12
N GLY A 497 -4.44 44.40 -0.95
CA GLY A 497 -4.29 44.92 -2.31
C GLY A 497 -3.22 44.24 -3.15
N ALA A 498 -2.50 43.24 -2.62
CA ALA A 498 -1.53 42.45 -3.39
C ALA A 498 -2.18 41.71 -4.58
N THR A 499 -1.42 41.57 -5.66
CA THR A 499 -1.83 40.76 -6.83
C THR A 499 -1.25 39.36 -6.72
N ILE A 500 -2.08 38.34 -6.86
CA ILE A 500 -1.69 36.94 -6.75
C ILE A 500 -1.97 36.25 -8.08
N THR A 501 -0.92 35.76 -8.74
CA THR A 501 -1.01 35.08 -10.04
C THR A 501 -0.95 33.57 -9.86
N PHE A 502 -2.03 32.88 -10.23
CA PHE A 502 -2.05 31.43 -10.34
C PHE A 502 -1.50 31.01 -11.70
N THR A 503 -0.60 30.04 -11.75
CA THR A 503 -0.06 29.49 -13.00
C THR A 503 -0.13 27.97 -12.97
N ASN A 504 -0.81 27.34 -13.92
CA ASN A 504 -0.84 25.89 -13.98
C ASN A 504 0.36 25.33 -14.76
N ASN A 505 1.23 24.60 -14.09
CA ASN A 505 2.35 23.87 -14.70
C ASN A 505 2.05 22.36 -14.85
N HIS A 506 0.98 21.88 -14.21
CA HIS A 506 0.52 20.51 -14.32
C HIS A 506 -0.10 20.22 -15.70
N ALA A 507 -0.04 18.96 -16.13
CA ALA A 507 -0.66 18.53 -17.38
C ALA A 507 -2.20 18.56 -17.34
N ILE A 508 -2.79 18.45 -16.15
CA ILE A 508 -4.26 18.50 -15.94
C ILE A 508 -4.66 19.93 -15.59
N GLU A 509 -5.84 20.35 -16.06
CA GLU A 509 -6.34 21.70 -15.81
C GLU A 509 -6.77 21.91 -14.35
N HIS A 510 -6.53 23.11 -13.82
CA HIS A 510 -6.82 23.46 -12.43
C HIS A 510 -7.32 24.89 -12.30
N ASN A 511 -8.05 25.18 -11.24
CA ASN A 511 -8.44 26.55 -10.87
C ASN A 511 -8.23 26.78 -9.37
N ALA A 512 -8.48 28.00 -8.91
CA ALA A 512 -8.54 28.36 -7.50
C ALA A 512 -9.89 29.03 -7.20
N VAL A 513 -10.63 28.48 -6.25
CA VAL A 513 -11.99 28.92 -5.87
C VAL A 513 -12.03 29.14 -4.37
N SER A 514 -12.45 30.33 -3.92
CA SER A 514 -12.58 30.62 -2.49
C SER A 514 -13.76 29.86 -1.87
N ASP A 515 -13.57 29.33 -0.65
CA ASP A 515 -14.68 28.84 0.18
C ASP A 515 -15.51 30.00 0.76
N LYS A 516 -14.93 31.20 0.86
CA LYS A 516 -15.64 32.38 1.35
C LYS A 516 -16.56 32.89 0.25
N LEU A 517 -17.83 33.11 0.61
CA LEU A 517 -18.85 33.59 -0.32
C LEU A 517 -19.16 35.07 -0.10
N LYS A 518 -19.54 35.75 -1.18
CA LYS A 518 -20.17 37.09 -1.17
C LYS A 518 -21.63 36.97 -0.75
N ALA A 519 -22.27 38.11 -0.50
CA ALA A 519 -23.68 38.16 -0.08
C ALA A 519 -24.66 37.56 -1.11
N ASP A 520 -24.28 37.51 -2.38
CA ASP A 520 -25.05 36.91 -3.47
C ASP A 520 -24.83 35.38 -3.61
N GLY A 521 -23.99 34.79 -2.76
CA GLY A 521 -23.66 33.36 -2.78
C GLY A 521 -22.53 32.96 -3.74
N SER A 522 -21.94 33.90 -4.49
CA SER A 522 -20.76 33.61 -5.34
C SER A 522 -19.45 33.61 -4.53
N PRO A 523 -18.40 32.85 -4.94
CA PRO A 523 -17.09 32.89 -4.29
C PRO A 523 -16.48 34.30 -4.28
N VAL A 524 -15.75 34.64 -3.22
CA VAL A 524 -15.02 35.93 -3.14
C VAL A 524 -14.06 36.08 -4.32
N PHE A 525 -13.40 34.99 -4.72
CA PHE A 525 -12.67 34.88 -5.98
C PHE A 525 -12.80 33.49 -6.59
N GLU A 526 -12.68 33.44 -7.90
CA GLU A 526 -12.58 32.22 -8.71
C GLU A 526 -11.74 32.53 -9.95
N THR A 527 -10.71 31.72 -10.22
CA THR A 527 -10.00 31.76 -11.50
C THR A 527 -10.72 30.87 -12.52
N LYS A 528 -10.48 31.10 -13.81
CA LYS A 528 -10.84 30.13 -14.84
C LYS A 528 -10.10 28.81 -14.63
N LEU A 529 -10.57 27.76 -15.30
CA LEU A 529 -9.85 26.51 -15.39
C LEU A 529 -8.62 26.69 -16.30
N LEU A 530 -7.44 26.67 -15.70
CA LEU A 530 -6.17 26.96 -16.34
C LEU A 530 -5.59 25.69 -16.97
N ALA A 531 -5.37 25.70 -18.29
CA ALA A 531 -4.59 24.67 -18.96
C ALA A 531 -3.08 24.80 -18.64
N LYS A 532 -2.28 23.77 -18.96
CA LYS A 532 -0.83 23.81 -18.76
C LYS A 532 -0.20 25.06 -19.41
N GLY A 533 0.59 25.79 -18.63
CA GLY A 533 1.24 27.05 -18.98
C GLY A 533 0.36 28.29 -18.89
N GLN A 534 -0.93 28.16 -18.55
CA GLN A 534 -1.82 29.31 -18.40
C GLN A 534 -1.76 29.91 -17.00
N SER A 535 -1.97 31.22 -16.94
CA SER A 535 -2.01 31.98 -15.70
C SER A 535 -3.23 32.90 -15.63
N GLU A 536 -3.65 33.21 -14.40
CA GLU A 536 -4.65 34.23 -14.09
C GLU A 536 -4.38 34.86 -12.71
N SER A 537 -4.68 36.15 -12.58
CA SER A 537 -4.38 36.92 -11.37
C SER A 537 -5.65 37.36 -10.65
N ILE A 538 -5.59 37.38 -9.32
CA ILE A 538 -6.62 37.93 -8.44
C ILE A 538 -6.03 39.02 -7.53
N THR A 539 -6.89 39.82 -6.92
CA THR A 539 -6.51 40.81 -5.91
C THR A 539 -7.47 40.71 -4.73
N LEU A 540 -6.94 40.73 -3.51
CA LEU A 540 -7.72 40.73 -2.27
C LEU A 540 -7.36 41.96 -1.45
N THR A 541 -8.35 42.80 -1.16
CA THR A 541 -8.16 44.12 -0.49
C THR A 541 -8.60 44.15 0.96
N GLU A 542 -9.36 43.15 1.40
CA GLU A 542 -9.84 43.08 2.79
C GLU A 542 -8.92 42.17 3.61
N PRO A 543 -8.42 42.61 4.78
CA PRO A 543 -7.71 41.74 5.70
C PRO A 543 -8.57 40.56 6.14
N GLY A 544 -7.95 39.38 6.23
CA GLY A 544 -8.64 38.17 6.64
C GLY A 544 -8.03 36.90 6.06
N GLU A 545 -8.59 35.78 6.48
CA GLU A 545 -8.23 34.46 6.01
C GLU A 545 -9.18 33.99 4.91
N TYR A 546 -8.61 33.54 3.79
CA TYR A 546 -9.33 33.06 2.61
C TYR A 546 -8.87 31.64 2.31
N THR A 547 -9.62 30.64 2.76
CA THR A 547 -9.42 29.27 2.28
C THR A 547 -9.94 29.15 0.86
N TYR A 548 -9.26 28.35 0.05
CA TYR A 548 -9.61 28.11 -1.33
C TYR A 548 -9.18 26.72 -1.76
N TYR A 549 -9.78 26.23 -2.83
CA TYR A 549 -9.58 24.88 -3.35
C TYR A 549 -9.53 24.87 -4.88
N CYS A 550 -9.01 23.78 -5.43
CA CYS A 550 -9.17 23.49 -6.85
C CYS A 550 -10.50 22.75 -7.05
N ALA A 551 -11.41 23.28 -7.86
CA ALA A 551 -12.77 22.75 -7.97
C ALA A 551 -12.83 21.27 -8.43
N PRO A 552 -12.03 20.83 -9.41
CA PRO A 552 -11.91 19.41 -9.75
C PRO A 552 -11.36 18.50 -8.63
N HIS A 553 -10.67 19.07 -7.64
CA HIS A 553 -9.92 18.35 -6.59
C HIS A 553 -10.28 18.86 -5.19
N LYS A 554 -11.53 19.28 -5.00
CA LYS A 554 -11.99 20.02 -3.80
C LYS A 554 -11.69 19.31 -2.49
N ASP A 555 -11.69 17.98 -2.49
CA ASP A 555 -11.55 17.20 -1.27
C ASP A 555 -10.12 17.18 -0.71
N PHE A 556 -9.10 17.39 -1.55
CA PHE A 556 -7.70 17.24 -1.15
C PHE A 556 -6.78 18.39 -1.59
N MET A 557 -7.16 19.16 -2.60
CA MET A 557 -6.36 20.28 -3.11
C MET A 557 -6.90 21.60 -2.56
N LYS A 558 -6.47 21.92 -1.34
CA LYS A 558 -6.88 23.12 -0.58
C LYS A 558 -5.66 23.92 -0.12
N ALA A 559 -5.84 25.22 -0.01
CA ALA A 559 -4.84 26.16 0.46
C ALA A 559 -5.50 27.39 1.08
N THR A 560 -4.69 28.28 1.65
CA THR A 560 -5.17 29.48 2.36
C THR A 560 -4.37 30.71 1.94
N ILE A 561 -5.04 31.84 1.71
CA ILE A 561 -4.42 33.15 1.60
C ILE A 561 -4.77 33.96 2.85
N ILE A 562 -3.77 34.52 3.53
CA ILE A 562 -3.94 35.43 4.66
C ILE A 562 -3.59 36.84 4.20
N VAL A 563 -4.58 37.72 4.20
CA VAL A 563 -4.40 39.14 3.88
C VAL A 563 -4.23 39.91 5.20
N LYS A 564 -3.12 40.63 5.33
CA LYS A 564 -2.79 41.44 6.52
C LYS A 564 -3.08 42.91 6.35
#